data_AF-A0A1Y4R397-F1
#
_entry.id   AF-A0A1Y4R397-F1
#
_cell.length_a   1.000
_cell.length_b   1.000
_cell.length_c   1.000
_cell.angle_alpha   90.00
_cell.angle_beta   90.00
_cell.angle_gamma   90.00
#
_symmetry.space_group_name_H-M   'P 1'
#
loop_
_entity.id
_entity.type
_entity.pdbx_description
1 polymer ?
#
loop_
_entity_poly.entity_id
_entity_poly.type
_entity_poly.pdbx_seq_one_letter_code
_entity_poly.pdbx_strand_id
1 'polypeptide(L)'
;MENNQIVSRMNTYLHTSAKFLEEWLGNLLPKTSDYWWEECVIEKLSYIQRETAKSRGFTKLEDFDLAALLRIADKSWYAMRNVAYLPTKERECIRDMMRVRNNWTHCSAVLPGKDTIIADLFTLHQFFEQMESDDKLINEVDIMIEEVKSPSTVDFSSILNTEESASVEQEEVGDENDIAEKSLVYLIGDPSVKGIVMSITDLGDTKKYADEKKLATLSEYFVRSKSEVIIANMLVQEEIPFVYEEPLFAPDGTMFLPDFTVKLRGETYYWEHVGRLDLPDYRAHWEIKEKWYEKHFPGKLLTTFEGKDLSTYAMGIIKDHK
;
A
#
# COMPACT_ATOMS: atom_id res chain seq x y z
N MET A 1 10.99 -3.61 16.70
CA MET A 1 9.87 -3.15 17.53
C MET A 1 8.95 -4.33 17.82
N GLU A 2 8.48 -4.52 19.06
CA GLU A 2 7.57 -5.63 19.37
C GLU A 2 6.16 -5.39 18.83
N ASN A 3 5.47 -6.46 18.42
CA ASN A 3 4.13 -6.39 17.82
C ASN A 3 3.10 -5.65 18.68
N ASN A 4 3.15 -5.84 20.01
CA ASN A 4 2.25 -5.16 20.95
C ASN A 4 2.49 -3.63 20.99
N GLN A 5 3.73 -3.19 20.80
CA GLN A 5 4.06 -1.76 20.76
C GLN A 5 3.51 -1.09 19.49
N ILE A 6 3.57 -1.77 18.35
CA ILE A 6 2.97 -1.30 17.09
C ILE A 6 1.46 -1.12 17.26
N VAL A 7 0.75 -2.15 17.76
CA VAL A 7 -0.72 -2.08 17.96
C VAL A 7 -1.09 -0.95 18.90
N SER A 8 -0.37 -0.80 20.01
CA SER A 8 -0.64 0.24 21.02
C SER A 8 -0.50 1.65 20.43
N ARG A 9 0.58 1.91 19.70
CA ARG A 9 0.83 3.22 19.06
C ARG A 9 -0.18 3.51 17.97
N MET A 10 -0.49 2.54 17.12
CA MET A 10 -1.52 2.70 16.08
C MET A 10 -2.89 3.02 16.67
N ASN A 11 -3.31 2.31 17.73
CA ASN A 11 -4.56 2.62 18.42
C ASN A 11 -4.55 4.01 19.05
N THR A 12 -3.40 4.45 19.56
CA THR A 12 -3.21 5.81 20.07
C THR A 12 -3.41 6.84 18.96
N TYR A 13 -2.77 6.65 17.80
CA TYR A 13 -2.95 7.53 16.64
C TYR A 13 -4.38 7.56 16.14
N LEU A 14 -5.06 6.41 16.05
CA LEU A 14 -6.47 6.35 15.65
C LEU A 14 -7.38 7.09 16.64
N HIS A 15 -7.13 6.96 17.94
CA HIS A 15 -7.89 7.70 18.94
C HIS A 15 -7.64 9.21 18.83
N THR A 16 -6.39 9.62 18.59
CA THR A 16 -6.02 11.01 18.34
C THR A 16 -6.68 11.55 17.06
N SER A 17 -6.73 10.77 15.97
CA SER A 17 -7.43 11.14 14.74
C SER A 17 -8.92 11.39 14.95
N ALA A 18 -9.57 10.64 15.85
CA ALA A 18 -10.97 10.87 16.20
C ALA A 18 -11.18 12.26 16.82
N LYS A 19 -10.33 12.65 17.79
CA LYS A 19 -10.39 13.97 18.42
C LYS A 19 -10.19 15.12 17.43
N PHE A 20 -9.22 15.00 16.52
CA PHE A 20 -9.03 16.00 15.47
C PHE A 20 -10.26 16.11 14.56
N LEU A 21 -10.89 14.99 14.19
CA LEU A 21 -12.12 15.02 13.41
C LEU A 21 -13.30 15.65 14.16
N GLU A 22 -13.45 15.37 15.45
CA GLU A 22 -14.51 15.95 16.28
C GLU A 22 -14.42 17.49 16.28
N GLU A 23 -13.23 18.02 16.53
CA GLU A 23 -12.99 19.47 16.54
C GLU A 23 -13.16 20.08 15.14
N TRP A 24 -12.56 19.47 14.13
CA TRP A 24 -12.62 19.95 12.75
C TRP A 24 -14.05 19.97 12.20
N LEU A 25 -14.80 18.87 12.37
CA LEU A 25 -16.21 18.78 11.98
C LEU A 25 -17.09 19.70 12.81
N GLY A 26 -16.83 19.83 14.12
CA GLY A 26 -17.54 20.75 15.00
C GLY A 26 -17.41 22.21 14.60
N ASN A 27 -16.27 22.58 13.98
CA ASN A 27 -16.03 23.92 13.47
C ASN A 27 -16.62 24.18 12.08
N LEU A 28 -16.81 23.15 11.25
CA LEU A 28 -17.26 23.27 9.87
C LEU A 28 -18.75 23.00 9.69
N LEU A 29 -19.26 21.90 10.23
CA LEU A 29 -20.64 21.46 9.98
C LEU A 29 -21.69 22.49 10.42
N PRO A 30 -21.59 23.17 11.58
CA PRO A 30 -22.57 24.18 11.98
C PRO A 30 -22.70 25.37 11.03
N LYS A 31 -21.69 25.61 10.17
CA LYS A 31 -21.72 26.70 9.19
C LYS A 31 -22.52 26.34 7.95
N THR A 32 -22.82 25.06 7.73
CA THR A 32 -23.44 24.55 6.49
C THR A 32 -24.94 24.81 6.43
N SER A 33 -25.68 24.60 7.53
CA SER A 33 -27.13 24.86 7.64
C SER A 33 -27.58 24.93 9.10
N ASP A 34 -28.77 25.49 9.37
CA ASP A 34 -29.37 25.50 10.71
C ASP A 34 -29.75 24.10 11.20
N TYR A 35 -29.94 23.15 10.28
CA TYR A 35 -30.29 21.75 10.54
C TYR A 35 -29.11 20.80 10.31
N TRP A 36 -27.87 21.32 10.35
CA TRP A 36 -26.65 20.56 10.03
C TRP A 36 -26.54 19.25 10.79
N TRP A 37 -27.01 19.19 12.04
CA TRP A 37 -26.96 17.98 12.84
C TRP A 37 -27.76 16.85 12.19
N GLU A 38 -29.00 17.12 11.77
CA GLU A 38 -29.81 16.09 11.12
C GLU A 38 -29.28 15.80 9.71
N GLU A 39 -29.07 16.84 8.90
CA GLU A 39 -28.75 16.73 7.48
C GLU A 39 -27.34 16.20 7.20
N CYS A 40 -26.36 16.63 7.99
CA CYS A 40 -24.94 16.33 7.76
C CYS A 40 -24.37 15.28 8.73
N VAL A 41 -24.99 15.07 9.90
CA VAL A 41 -24.53 14.04 10.84
C VAL A 41 -25.46 12.83 10.75
N ILE A 42 -26.70 12.94 11.24
CA ILE A 42 -27.60 11.79 11.45
C ILE A 42 -27.98 11.10 10.13
N GLU A 43 -28.37 11.84 9.11
CA GLU A 43 -28.76 11.28 7.80
C GLU A 43 -27.60 10.63 7.05
N LYS A 44 -26.36 11.01 7.36
CA LYS A 44 -25.15 10.55 6.65
C LYS A 44 -24.53 9.29 7.26
N LEU A 45 -25.00 8.89 8.44
CA LEU A 45 -24.62 7.65 9.09
C LEU A 45 -25.16 6.42 8.34
N SER A 46 -24.50 5.26 8.53
CA SER A 46 -25.11 3.99 8.14
C SER A 46 -26.36 3.71 8.99
N TYR A 47 -27.25 2.83 8.51
CA TYR A 47 -28.45 2.45 9.25
C TYR A 47 -28.14 2.05 10.71
N ILE A 48 -27.15 1.18 10.91
CA ILE A 48 -26.76 0.70 12.25
C ILE A 48 -26.23 1.83 13.13
N GLN A 49 -25.35 2.68 12.59
CA GLN A 49 -24.79 3.81 13.35
C GLN A 49 -25.88 4.82 13.73
N ARG A 50 -26.82 5.09 12.83
CA ARG A 50 -27.95 5.99 13.06
C ARG A 50 -28.89 5.46 14.15
N GLU A 51 -29.25 4.18 14.09
CA GLU A 51 -30.09 3.56 15.14
C GLU A 51 -29.38 3.53 16.50
N THR A 52 -28.06 3.30 16.49
CA THR A 52 -27.24 3.39 17.71
C THR A 52 -27.24 4.81 18.28
N ALA A 53 -27.04 5.82 17.44
CA ALA A 53 -27.06 7.22 17.86
C ALA A 53 -28.42 7.63 18.44
N LYS A 54 -29.53 7.21 17.81
CA LYS A 54 -30.89 7.46 18.29
C LYS A 54 -31.17 6.76 19.63
N SER A 55 -30.85 5.48 19.73
CA SER A 55 -31.12 4.69 20.94
C SER A 55 -30.29 5.14 22.14
N ARG A 56 -29.06 5.61 21.91
CA ARG A 56 -28.17 6.15 22.96
C ARG A 56 -28.34 7.66 23.20
N GLY A 57 -29.12 8.35 22.37
CA GLY A 57 -29.37 9.78 22.50
C GLY A 57 -28.13 10.64 22.28
N PHE A 58 -27.35 10.37 21.24
CA PHE A 58 -26.15 11.14 20.92
C PHE A 58 -26.51 12.59 20.57
N THR A 59 -25.78 13.53 21.16
CA THR A 59 -26.03 14.97 20.97
C THR A 59 -24.78 15.77 20.64
N LYS A 60 -23.60 15.14 20.67
CA LYS A 60 -22.32 15.77 20.33
C LYS A 60 -21.46 14.85 19.47
N LEU A 61 -20.51 15.43 18.73
CA LEU A 61 -19.64 14.67 17.83
C LEU A 61 -18.73 13.68 18.58
N GLU A 62 -18.34 14.01 19.81
CA GLU A 62 -17.55 13.16 20.73
C GLU A 62 -18.25 11.83 21.08
N ASP A 63 -19.56 11.73 20.87
CA ASP A 63 -20.29 10.49 21.13
C ASP A 63 -20.03 9.43 20.05
N PHE A 64 -19.48 9.83 18.89
CA PHE A 64 -19.26 8.97 17.73
C PHE A 64 -17.87 8.34 17.72
N ASP A 65 -17.79 7.11 17.20
CA ASP A 65 -16.52 6.45 16.95
C ASP A 65 -15.83 6.98 15.68
N LEU A 66 -14.54 6.66 15.52
CA LEU A 66 -13.76 7.10 14.36
C LEU A 66 -14.40 6.73 13.01
N ALA A 67 -15.07 5.58 12.87
CA ALA A 67 -15.74 5.25 11.60
C ALA A 67 -16.96 6.13 11.34
N ALA A 68 -17.76 6.43 12.35
CA ALA A 68 -18.89 7.34 12.20
C ALA A 68 -18.38 8.73 11.80
N LEU A 69 -17.36 9.24 12.48
CA LEU A 69 -16.75 10.55 12.19
C LEU A 69 -16.18 10.62 10.76
N LEU A 70 -15.37 9.63 10.35
CA LEU A 70 -14.84 9.56 8.98
C LEU A 70 -15.97 9.48 7.94
N ARG A 71 -17.03 8.72 8.22
CA ARG A 71 -18.20 8.63 7.33
C ARG A 71 -18.91 9.96 7.21
N ILE A 72 -19.15 10.65 8.32
CA ILE A 72 -19.75 11.98 8.36
C ILE A 72 -18.89 12.94 7.51
N ALA A 73 -17.58 12.95 7.71
CA ALA A 73 -16.65 13.77 6.93
C ALA A 73 -16.75 13.51 5.41
N ASP A 74 -16.67 12.25 4.95
CA ASP A 74 -16.76 11.93 3.52
C ASP A 74 -18.12 12.27 2.91
N LYS A 75 -19.21 11.94 3.63
CA LYS A 75 -20.58 12.07 3.10
C LYS A 75 -21.09 13.51 3.13
N SER A 76 -20.59 14.31 4.06
CA SER A 76 -20.91 15.74 4.18
C SER A 76 -19.89 16.64 3.50
N TRP A 77 -18.90 16.07 2.82
CA TRP A 77 -17.81 16.82 2.17
C TRP A 77 -18.31 17.94 1.27
N TYR A 78 -19.29 17.65 0.40
CA TYR A 78 -19.83 18.65 -0.53
C TYR A 78 -20.63 19.76 0.16
N ALA A 79 -21.28 19.46 1.29
CA ALA A 79 -21.95 20.48 2.10
C ALA A 79 -20.90 21.42 2.73
N MET A 80 -19.83 20.85 3.30
CA MET A 80 -18.73 21.62 3.89
C MET A 80 -17.97 22.46 2.85
N ARG A 81 -17.85 21.97 1.60
CA ARG A 81 -17.19 22.70 0.51
C ARG A 81 -17.91 24.00 0.13
N ASN A 82 -19.18 24.16 0.50
CA ASN A 82 -19.91 25.41 0.27
C ASN A 82 -19.52 26.51 1.27
N VAL A 83 -18.88 26.15 2.38
CA VAL A 83 -18.54 27.08 3.48
C VAL A 83 -17.05 27.18 3.76
N ALA A 84 -16.25 26.25 3.22
CA ALA A 84 -14.80 26.23 3.33
C ALA A 84 -14.15 25.72 2.03
N TYR A 85 -12.91 26.12 1.78
CA TYR A 85 -12.12 25.55 0.70
C TYR A 85 -11.66 24.14 1.09
N LEU A 86 -12.15 23.14 0.35
CA LEU A 86 -11.88 21.72 0.62
C LEU A 86 -11.47 21.00 -0.69
N PRO A 87 -10.17 20.87 -0.96
CA PRO A 87 -9.61 20.10 -2.08
C PRO A 87 -10.08 18.65 -2.16
N THR A 88 -10.05 18.09 -3.38
CA THR A 88 -10.40 16.66 -3.59
C THR A 88 -9.38 15.72 -2.95
N LYS A 89 -8.10 16.08 -2.96
CA LYS A 89 -7.01 15.32 -2.32
C LYS A 89 -7.25 15.10 -0.82
N GLU A 90 -7.76 16.12 -0.13
CA GLU A 90 -8.06 16.03 1.30
C GLU A 90 -9.22 15.07 1.59
N ARG A 91 -10.19 14.97 0.67
CA ARG A 91 -11.25 13.96 0.76
C ARG A 91 -10.72 12.54 0.55
N GLU A 92 -9.76 12.37 -0.36
CA GLU A 92 -9.11 11.08 -0.60
C GLU A 92 -8.38 10.60 0.67
N CYS A 93 -7.69 11.49 1.37
CA CYS A 93 -7.07 11.20 2.67
C CYS A 93 -8.09 10.70 3.70
N ILE A 94 -9.26 11.35 3.84
CA ILE A 94 -10.35 10.86 4.71
C ILE A 94 -10.81 9.45 4.33
N ARG A 95 -10.89 9.15 3.03
CA ARG A 95 -11.30 7.82 2.54
C ARG A 95 -10.23 6.76 2.80
N ASP A 96 -8.95 7.11 2.65
CA ASP A 96 -7.85 6.21 2.98
C ASP A 96 -7.78 5.95 4.50
N MET A 97 -8.08 6.95 5.34
CA MET A 97 -8.21 6.76 6.79
C MET A 97 -9.30 5.78 7.19
N MET A 98 -10.38 5.64 6.41
CA MET A 98 -11.37 4.57 6.65
C MET A 98 -10.76 3.19 6.47
N ARG A 99 -9.88 3.00 5.48
CA ARG A 99 -9.14 1.74 5.26
C ARG A 99 -8.23 1.47 6.44
N VAL A 100 -7.41 2.46 6.85
CA VAL A 100 -6.52 2.34 8.00
C VAL A 100 -7.30 1.90 9.23
N ARG A 101 -8.33 2.64 9.62
CA ARG A 101 -9.17 2.29 10.78
C ARG A 101 -9.69 0.86 10.68
N ASN A 102 -10.20 0.44 9.52
CA ASN A 102 -10.73 -0.92 9.35
C ASN A 102 -9.66 -2.01 9.49
N ASN A 103 -8.44 -1.77 9.02
CA ASN A 103 -7.32 -2.69 9.19
C ASN A 103 -7.05 -2.94 10.69
N TRP A 104 -7.04 -1.89 11.50
CA TRP A 104 -6.64 -1.98 12.91
C TRP A 104 -7.77 -2.31 13.89
N THR A 105 -9.05 -2.17 13.51
CA THR A 105 -10.20 -2.47 14.38
C THR A 105 -10.34 -3.97 14.72
N HIS A 106 -9.73 -4.86 13.93
CA HIS A 106 -9.77 -6.31 14.12
C HIS A 106 -8.39 -6.94 14.36
N CYS A 107 -7.35 -6.12 14.56
CA CYS A 107 -5.99 -6.57 14.83
C CYS A 107 -5.82 -6.96 16.30
N SER A 108 -6.25 -8.18 16.68
CA SER A 108 -6.02 -8.73 18.02
C SER A 108 -5.16 -10.00 18.05
N ALA A 109 -4.97 -10.67 16.91
CA ALA A 109 -4.21 -11.93 16.83
C ALA A 109 -3.13 -11.95 15.74
N VAL A 110 -3.28 -11.17 14.67
CA VAL A 110 -2.34 -11.12 13.53
C VAL A 110 -2.20 -9.66 13.10
N LEU A 111 -0.95 -9.19 13.01
CA LEU A 111 -0.66 -7.84 12.52
C LEU A 111 -0.81 -7.76 10.99
N PRO A 112 -1.15 -6.57 10.44
CA PRO A 112 -1.02 -6.33 9.01
C PRO A 112 0.44 -6.50 8.58
N GLY A 113 0.68 -6.80 7.29
CA GLY A 113 2.03 -6.86 6.76
C GLY A 113 2.78 -5.55 6.97
N LYS A 114 4.11 -5.61 7.14
CA LYS A 114 4.97 -4.44 7.39
C LYS A 114 4.71 -3.29 6.41
N ASP A 115 4.52 -3.59 5.12
CA ASP A 115 4.21 -2.57 4.10
C ASP A 115 2.83 -1.95 4.30
N THR A 116 1.84 -2.73 4.73
CA THR A 116 0.52 -2.20 5.12
C THR A 116 0.63 -1.31 6.34
N ILE A 117 1.42 -1.70 7.34
CA ILE A 117 1.67 -0.87 8.54
C ILE A 117 2.31 0.46 8.13
N ILE A 118 3.33 0.42 7.27
CA ILE A 118 4.02 1.62 6.77
C ILE A 118 3.06 2.49 5.95
N ALA A 119 2.28 1.91 5.04
CA ALA A 119 1.31 2.65 4.23
C ALA A 119 0.20 3.28 5.08
N ASP A 120 -0.23 2.57 6.12
CA ASP A 120 -1.23 3.07 7.07
C ASP A 120 -0.65 4.20 7.94
N LEU A 121 0.61 4.11 8.37
CA LEU A 121 1.33 5.19 9.05
C LEU A 121 1.54 6.42 8.17
N PHE A 122 1.88 6.24 6.89
CA PHE A 122 1.95 7.36 5.93
C PHE A 122 0.60 8.03 5.73
N THR A 123 -0.49 7.25 5.72
CA THR A 123 -1.85 7.80 5.66
C THR A 123 -2.16 8.62 6.92
N LEU A 124 -1.76 8.14 8.10
CA LEU A 124 -1.88 8.88 9.36
C LEU A 124 -1.06 10.18 9.34
N HIS A 125 0.17 10.15 8.85
CA HIS A 125 1.01 11.35 8.68
C HIS A 125 0.30 12.39 7.82
N GLN A 126 -0.15 12.02 6.62
CA GLN A 126 -0.87 12.92 5.71
C GLN A 126 -2.16 13.46 6.33
N PHE A 127 -2.85 12.63 7.12
CA PHE A 127 -4.05 13.04 7.84
C PHE A 127 -3.73 14.09 8.92
N PHE A 128 -2.67 13.89 9.69
CA PHE A 128 -2.26 14.82 10.75
C PHE A 128 -1.75 16.15 10.19
N GLU A 129 -1.00 16.13 9.08
CA GLU A 129 -0.66 17.35 8.34
C GLU A 129 -1.91 18.11 7.87
N GLN A 130 -2.90 17.40 7.32
CA GLN A 130 -4.15 18.01 6.86
C GLN A 130 -4.98 18.61 8.00
N MET A 131 -4.90 18.05 9.21
CA MET A 131 -5.61 18.55 10.39
C MET A 131 -4.82 19.64 11.14
N GLU A 132 -3.71 20.13 10.58
CA GLU A 132 -2.83 21.15 11.19
C GLU A 132 -2.38 20.76 12.62
N SER A 133 -2.09 19.47 12.84
CA SER A 133 -1.61 18.98 14.14
C SER A 133 -0.22 19.52 14.50
N ASP A 134 0.18 19.40 15.76
CA ASP A 134 1.51 19.81 16.20
C ASP A 134 2.64 18.99 15.57
N ASP A 135 3.76 19.65 15.26
CA ASP A 135 4.95 19.05 14.65
C ASP A 135 5.50 17.85 15.43
N LYS A 136 5.26 17.82 16.75
CA LYS A 136 5.71 16.72 17.60
C LYS A 136 4.95 15.43 17.29
N LEU A 137 3.64 15.49 17.07
CA LEU A 137 2.85 14.32 16.68
C LEU A 137 3.25 13.80 15.30
N ILE A 138 3.45 14.69 14.33
CA ILE A 138 3.88 14.32 12.97
C ILE A 138 5.25 13.61 13.01
N ASN A 139 6.21 14.20 13.72
CA ASN A 139 7.54 13.61 13.89
C ASN A 139 7.50 12.27 14.65
N GLU A 140 6.57 12.09 15.59
CA GLU A 140 6.39 10.79 16.28
C GLU A 140 5.95 9.68 15.31
N VAL A 141 5.06 10.01 14.36
CA VAL A 141 4.62 9.09 13.31
C VAL A 141 5.76 8.79 12.34
N ASP A 142 6.56 9.79 11.95
CA ASP A 142 7.74 9.59 11.10
C ASP A 142 8.78 8.67 11.74
N ILE A 143 9.06 8.88 13.04
CA ILE A 143 9.92 7.98 13.81
C ILE A 143 9.35 6.55 13.79
N MET A 144 8.04 6.39 13.96
CA MET A 144 7.40 5.07 13.88
C MET A 144 7.59 4.42 12.49
N ILE A 145 7.47 5.20 11.42
CA ILE A 145 7.67 4.73 10.05
C ILE A 145 9.10 4.18 9.89
N GLU A 146 10.11 4.92 10.36
CA GLU A 146 11.51 4.51 10.27
C GLU A 146 11.85 3.31 11.15
N GLU A 147 11.27 3.23 12.36
CA GLU A 147 11.40 2.06 13.25
C GLU A 147 10.79 0.80 12.64
N VAL A 148 9.65 0.93 11.94
CA VAL A 148 9.01 -0.19 11.24
C VAL A 148 9.81 -0.58 9.99
N LYS A 149 10.41 0.37 9.26
CA LYS A 149 11.25 0.14 8.07
C LYS A 149 12.57 -0.56 8.39
N SER A 150 13.20 -0.26 9.51
CA SER A 150 14.53 -0.77 9.84
C SER A 150 14.57 -2.30 10.04
N PRO A 151 15.52 -3.04 9.44
CA PRO A 151 15.75 -4.45 9.75
C PRO A 151 16.45 -4.54 11.10
N SER A 152 15.65 -4.69 12.17
CA SER A 152 16.04 -5.00 13.55
C SER A 152 17.51 -4.73 13.89
N THR A 153 17.81 -3.57 14.48
CA THR A 153 18.77 -3.49 15.60
C THR A 153 18.61 -2.16 16.34
N VAL A 154 18.77 -2.27 17.66
CA VAL A 154 19.11 -1.26 18.68
C VAL A 154 18.03 -0.29 19.16
N ASP A 155 17.71 -0.51 20.42
CA ASP A 155 17.01 0.34 21.37
C ASP A 155 17.52 1.81 21.34
N PHE A 156 16.62 2.74 20.99
CA PHE A 156 16.89 4.18 21.00
C PHE A 156 16.77 4.80 22.41
N SER A 157 16.55 3.99 23.46
CA SER A 157 16.52 4.48 24.84
C SER A 157 17.90 4.93 25.36
N SER A 158 19.00 4.57 24.69
CA SER A 158 20.36 4.88 25.16
C SER A 158 20.89 6.27 24.80
N ILE A 159 20.10 7.16 24.20
CA ILE A 159 20.53 8.55 23.91
C ILE A 159 20.01 9.56 24.96
N LEU A 160 19.09 9.16 25.85
CA LEU A 160 18.46 10.13 26.76
C LEU A 160 18.71 9.99 28.26
N ASN A 161 19.42 8.98 28.79
CA ASN A 161 19.88 9.07 30.18
C ASN A 161 21.15 8.25 30.44
N THR A 162 22.19 8.95 30.87
CA THR A 162 23.31 8.44 31.65
C THR A 162 22.79 7.80 32.94
N GLU A 163 23.14 6.53 33.21
CA GLU A 163 23.82 6.04 34.43
C GLU A 163 23.71 4.50 34.61
N GLU A 164 24.89 3.88 34.70
CA GLU A 164 25.28 2.62 35.37
C GLU A 164 24.68 1.23 35.03
N SER A 165 25.60 0.38 34.53
CA SER A 165 25.96 -0.97 34.98
C SER A 165 25.11 -2.23 34.63
N ALA A 166 25.80 -3.09 33.84
CA ALA A 166 26.08 -4.52 34.07
C ALA A 166 25.34 -5.63 33.27
N SER A 167 26.17 -6.30 32.44
CA SER A 167 26.32 -7.75 32.13
C SER A 167 25.36 -8.54 31.21
N VAL A 168 26.04 -9.38 30.44
CA VAL A 168 25.75 -10.25 29.28
C VAL A 168 25.02 -11.55 29.64
N GLU A 169 24.20 -12.10 28.73
CA GLU A 169 24.11 -13.56 28.45
C GLU A 169 23.50 -13.84 27.05
N GLN A 170 24.00 -14.92 26.41
CA GLN A 170 23.73 -15.38 25.03
C GLN A 170 22.68 -16.51 25.01
N GLU A 171 21.98 -16.76 23.88
CA GLU A 171 21.51 -18.11 23.50
C GLU A 171 21.18 -18.27 21.99
N GLU A 172 21.25 -19.52 21.51
CA GLU A 172 21.53 -20.02 20.14
C GLU A 172 20.31 -20.35 19.20
N VAL A 173 20.65 -20.79 17.97
CA VAL A 173 19.94 -20.96 16.68
C VAL A 173 19.25 -22.34 16.47
N GLY A 174 18.26 -22.43 15.56
CA GLY A 174 17.71 -23.70 14.98
C GLY A 174 17.25 -23.59 13.50
N ASP A 175 17.35 -24.71 12.77
CA ASP A 175 17.60 -25.01 11.33
C ASP A 175 16.62 -24.56 10.20
N GLU A 176 17.15 -24.34 8.98
CA GLU A 176 16.54 -23.87 7.71
C GLU A 176 16.29 -25.02 6.70
N ASN A 177 15.09 -25.14 6.06
CA ASN A 177 14.95 -25.37 4.59
C ASN A 177 13.57 -25.82 4.00
N ASP A 178 12.47 -25.97 4.75
CA ASP A 178 11.17 -26.28 4.11
C ASP A 178 10.30 -25.03 3.89
N ILE A 179 9.94 -24.74 2.63
CA ILE A 179 9.17 -23.57 2.20
C ILE A 179 7.70 -23.96 1.95
N ALA A 180 6.78 -23.45 2.77
CA ALA A 180 5.34 -23.72 2.75
C ALA A 180 4.52 -22.46 2.45
N GLU A 181 3.25 -22.56 2.04
CA GLU A 181 2.39 -21.40 1.77
C GLU A 181 2.45 -20.38 2.91
N LYS A 182 2.80 -19.14 2.56
CA LYS A 182 3.03 -17.95 3.39
C LYS A 182 4.40 -17.90 4.09
N SER A 183 5.30 -18.84 3.83
CA SER A 183 6.71 -18.73 4.15
C SER A 183 7.32 -17.51 3.46
N LEU A 184 8.22 -16.82 4.16
CA LEU A 184 9.01 -15.74 3.59
C LEU A 184 10.25 -16.36 2.96
N VAL A 185 10.44 -16.14 1.66
CA VAL A 185 11.59 -16.65 0.91
C VAL A 185 12.40 -15.51 0.34
N TYR A 186 13.67 -15.79 0.12
CA TYR A 186 14.64 -14.88 -0.43
C TYR A 186 15.31 -15.57 -1.62
N LEU A 187 15.64 -14.81 -2.66
CA LEU A 187 16.24 -15.39 -3.84
C LEU A 187 17.69 -15.80 -3.57
N ILE A 188 18.06 -17.02 -3.97
CA ILE A 188 19.38 -17.59 -3.65
C ILE A 188 20.52 -16.75 -4.27
N GLY A 189 20.30 -16.15 -5.45
CA GLY A 189 21.24 -15.22 -6.07
C GLY A 189 21.10 -13.74 -5.67
N ASP A 190 20.05 -13.36 -4.93
CA ASP A 190 19.90 -12.03 -4.31
C ASP A 190 18.99 -12.08 -3.05
N PRO A 191 19.55 -12.28 -1.84
CA PRO A 191 18.79 -12.47 -0.61
C PRO A 191 18.07 -11.20 -0.09
N SER A 192 18.37 -10.03 -0.68
CA SER A 192 17.75 -8.76 -0.33
C SER A 192 16.33 -8.63 -0.92
N VAL A 193 16.03 -9.39 -1.97
CA VAL A 193 14.71 -9.53 -2.56
C VAL A 193 13.94 -10.61 -1.79
N LYS A 194 12.95 -10.17 -1.00
CA LYS A 194 12.13 -11.03 -0.14
C LYS A 194 10.68 -11.06 -0.62
N GLY A 195 10.11 -12.25 -0.74
CA GLY A 195 8.73 -12.47 -1.15
C GLY A 195 8.00 -13.43 -0.21
N ILE A 196 6.69 -13.25 -0.05
CA ILE A 196 5.84 -14.15 0.76
C ILE A 196 5.13 -15.16 -0.14
N VAL A 197 5.11 -16.40 0.32
CA VAL A 197 4.65 -17.58 -0.41
C VAL A 197 3.10 -17.68 -0.50
N MET A 198 2.38 -16.72 -1.10
CA MET A 198 0.89 -16.64 -1.12
C MET A 198 0.06 -17.87 -1.63
N SER A 199 0.52 -18.67 -2.61
CA SER A 199 -0.14 -19.90 -3.11
C SER A 199 0.87 -20.79 -3.84
N ILE A 200 0.96 -22.08 -3.51
CA ILE A 200 1.95 -22.99 -4.09
C ILE A 200 1.29 -23.75 -5.26
N THR A 201 1.79 -23.54 -6.48
CA THR A 201 1.44 -24.40 -7.63
C THR A 201 2.63 -25.30 -7.92
N ASP A 202 2.47 -26.61 -7.68
CA ASP A 202 3.52 -27.60 -7.96
C ASP A 202 3.63 -27.82 -9.48
N LEU A 203 4.74 -27.37 -10.05
CA LEU A 203 5.12 -27.60 -11.45
C LEU A 203 6.27 -28.63 -11.55
N GLY A 204 6.36 -29.53 -10.58
CA GLY A 204 7.55 -30.36 -10.36
C GLY A 204 8.51 -29.62 -9.44
N ASP A 205 9.60 -29.08 -9.97
CA ASP A 205 10.70 -28.57 -9.15
C ASP A 205 10.60 -27.06 -8.74
N THR A 206 9.44 -26.34 -8.82
CA THR A 206 9.37 -24.87 -8.52
C THR A 206 7.96 -24.29 -8.14
N LYS A 207 7.87 -23.12 -7.40
CA LYS A 207 6.63 -22.49 -6.77
C LYS A 207 6.56 -20.90 -6.80
N LYS A 208 5.37 -20.22 -6.84
CA LYS A 208 5.10 -18.75 -7.17
C LYS A 208 4.05 -17.94 -6.30
N TYR A 209 4.09 -16.57 -6.14
CA TYR A 209 3.15 -15.68 -5.34
C TYR A 209 2.72 -14.26 -5.91
N ALA A 210 1.56 -13.61 -5.54
CA ALA A 210 1.01 -12.30 -6.10
C ALA A 210 0.14 -11.37 -5.15
N ASP A 211 -0.09 -10.05 -5.46
CA ASP A 211 -0.55 -8.92 -4.57
C ASP A 211 -1.30 -7.70 -5.25
N GLU A 212 -2.32 -6.97 -4.70
CA GLU A 212 -3.13 -5.96 -5.49
C GLU A 212 -3.93 -4.72 -4.93
N LYS A 213 -3.88 -3.62 -5.75
CA LYS A 213 -5.01 -2.73 -6.22
C LYS A 213 -5.16 -2.94 -7.76
N LYS A 214 -6.36 -3.24 -8.27
CA LYS A 214 -6.62 -3.73 -9.66
C LYS A 214 -7.40 -2.75 -10.57
N LEU A 215 -6.89 -2.43 -11.76
CA LEU A 215 -7.58 -1.71 -12.86
C LEU A 215 -8.02 -2.68 -13.96
N ALA A 216 -9.26 -2.58 -14.44
CA ALA A 216 -9.80 -3.49 -15.47
C ALA A 216 -9.20 -3.21 -16.87
N THR A 217 -9.08 -4.26 -17.70
CA THR A 217 -8.62 -4.22 -19.09
C THR A 217 -9.65 -4.87 -20.04
N LEU A 218 -9.34 -4.92 -21.34
CA LEU A 218 -10.10 -5.68 -22.35
C LEU A 218 -9.82 -7.19 -22.29
N SER A 219 -8.82 -7.61 -21.52
CA SER A 219 -8.54 -9.01 -21.18
C SER A 219 -9.20 -9.42 -19.86
N GLU A 220 -8.99 -10.66 -19.46
CA GLU A 220 -9.34 -11.17 -18.12
C GLU A 220 -8.49 -10.57 -17.00
N TYR A 221 -7.34 -9.97 -17.32
CA TYR A 221 -6.42 -9.44 -16.33
C TYR A 221 -6.83 -8.06 -15.84
N PHE A 222 -6.63 -7.85 -14.55
CA PHE A 222 -6.60 -6.52 -13.97
C PHE A 222 -5.16 -6.15 -13.64
N VAL A 223 -4.82 -4.89 -13.82
CA VAL A 223 -3.43 -4.43 -13.79
C VAL A 223 -3.21 -3.29 -12.79
N ARG A 224 -1.96 -3.02 -12.40
CA ARG A 224 -1.60 -2.13 -11.29
C ARG A 224 -1.46 -0.66 -11.72
N SER A 225 -1.31 -0.39 -13.02
CA SER A 225 -1.16 0.99 -13.53
C SER A 225 -1.96 1.29 -14.81
N LYS A 226 -2.21 2.58 -15.07
CA LYS A 226 -2.90 3.03 -16.31
C LYS A 226 -2.06 2.73 -17.57
N SER A 227 -0.74 2.78 -17.45
CA SER A 227 0.19 2.45 -18.54
C SER A 227 0.12 0.96 -18.90
N GLU A 228 0.01 0.08 -17.90
CA GLU A 228 -0.26 -1.35 -18.12
C GLU A 228 -1.63 -1.60 -18.75
N VAL A 229 -2.68 -0.84 -18.39
CA VAL A 229 -4.01 -0.97 -19.05
C VAL A 229 -3.87 -0.71 -20.55
N ILE A 230 -3.09 0.31 -20.93
CA ILE A 230 -2.86 0.69 -22.31
C ILE A 230 -2.14 -0.45 -23.06
N ILE A 231 -1.06 -1.00 -22.50
CA ILE A 231 -0.29 -2.09 -23.11
C ILE A 231 -1.13 -3.38 -23.21
N ALA A 232 -1.80 -3.80 -22.13
CA ALA A 232 -2.65 -4.98 -22.10
C ALA A 232 -3.76 -4.91 -23.17
N ASN A 233 -4.43 -3.76 -23.29
CA ASN A 233 -5.47 -3.58 -24.30
C ASN A 233 -4.92 -3.64 -25.72
N MET A 234 -3.72 -3.11 -25.97
CA MET A 234 -3.07 -3.22 -27.28
C MET A 234 -2.71 -4.67 -27.62
N LEU A 235 -2.20 -5.44 -26.66
CA LEU A 235 -1.89 -6.86 -26.86
C LEU A 235 -3.16 -7.66 -27.24
N VAL A 236 -4.30 -7.39 -26.57
CA VAL A 236 -5.60 -7.98 -26.94
C VAL A 236 -6.01 -7.59 -28.35
N GLN A 237 -5.94 -6.30 -28.70
CA GLN A 237 -6.37 -5.79 -30.00
C GLN A 237 -5.55 -6.33 -31.17
N GLU A 238 -4.26 -6.53 -30.96
CA GLU A 238 -3.35 -7.08 -31.97
C GLU A 238 -3.33 -8.62 -31.99
N GLU A 239 -4.18 -9.25 -31.17
CA GLU A 239 -4.32 -10.70 -31.00
C GLU A 239 -3.01 -11.39 -30.57
N ILE A 240 -2.21 -10.69 -29.76
CA ILE A 240 -0.95 -11.21 -29.21
C ILE A 240 -1.24 -12.00 -27.93
N PRO A 241 -0.89 -13.29 -27.84
CA PRO A 241 -1.03 -14.05 -26.61
C PRO A 241 -0.10 -13.51 -25.52
N PHE A 242 -0.65 -13.25 -24.33
CA PHE A 242 0.14 -12.78 -23.19
C PHE A 242 -0.40 -13.27 -21.84
N VAL A 243 0.46 -13.21 -20.83
CA VAL A 243 0.12 -13.44 -19.42
C VAL A 243 0.61 -12.26 -18.60
N TYR A 244 -0.22 -11.76 -17.69
CA TYR A 244 0.13 -10.68 -16.77
C TYR A 244 0.83 -11.24 -15.51
N GLU A 245 1.96 -10.64 -15.14
CA GLU A 245 2.72 -10.94 -13.93
C GLU A 245 3.10 -12.41 -13.72
N GLU A 246 3.30 -13.18 -14.79
CA GLU A 246 3.83 -14.55 -14.72
C GLU A 246 5.28 -14.55 -14.22
N PRO A 247 5.68 -15.28 -13.17
CA PRO A 247 7.05 -15.21 -12.69
C PRO A 247 7.96 -15.88 -13.69
N LEU A 248 9.08 -15.25 -13.87
CA LEU A 248 10.17 -15.78 -14.65
C LEU A 248 11.28 -16.24 -13.70
N PHE A 249 11.65 -17.52 -13.79
CA PHE A 249 12.73 -18.10 -13.03
C PHE A 249 13.97 -18.24 -13.90
N ALA A 250 15.10 -17.69 -13.45
CA ALA A 250 16.40 -17.88 -14.07
C ALA A 250 17.03 -19.23 -13.68
N PRO A 251 18.01 -19.73 -14.46
CA PRO A 251 18.72 -20.97 -14.15
C PRO A 251 19.42 -21.01 -12.79
N ASP A 252 19.74 -19.85 -12.20
CA ASP A 252 20.38 -19.74 -10.89
C ASP A 252 19.38 -19.61 -9.73
N GLY A 253 18.09 -19.87 -10.00
CA GLY A 253 17.02 -19.91 -8.99
C GLY A 253 16.50 -18.54 -8.57
N THR A 254 17.06 -17.45 -9.12
CA THR A 254 16.51 -16.10 -8.96
C THR A 254 15.28 -15.90 -9.85
N MET A 255 14.41 -14.93 -9.51
CA MET A 255 13.16 -14.71 -10.22
C MET A 255 12.76 -13.24 -10.22
N PHE A 256 12.01 -12.85 -11.24
CA PHE A 256 11.29 -11.59 -11.31
C PHE A 256 9.91 -11.81 -11.92
N LEU A 257 8.99 -10.88 -11.66
CA LEU A 257 7.70 -10.83 -12.32
C LEU A 257 7.79 -9.76 -13.41
N PRO A 258 7.88 -10.14 -14.70
CA PRO A 258 7.61 -9.24 -15.80
C PRO A 258 6.19 -8.69 -15.69
N ASP A 259 5.97 -7.45 -16.13
CA ASP A 259 4.61 -6.93 -16.23
C ASP A 259 3.80 -7.79 -17.22
N PHE A 260 4.40 -8.17 -18.35
CA PHE A 260 3.78 -9.09 -19.31
C PHE A 260 4.78 -10.12 -19.85
N THR A 261 4.36 -11.38 -19.94
CA THR A 261 5.01 -12.40 -20.76
C THR A 261 4.23 -12.52 -22.07
N VAL A 262 4.87 -12.25 -23.20
CA VAL A 262 4.21 -12.20 -24.52
C VAL A 262 4.80 -13.22 -25.48
N LYS A 263 3.97 -13.76 -26.39
CA LYS A 263 4.42 -14.63 -27.48
C LYS A 263 4.37 -13.89 -28.81
N LEU A 264 5.54 -13.67 -29.40
CA LEU A 264 5.73 -12.96 -30.65
C LEU A 264 6.50 -13.84 -31.63
N ARG A 265 5.97 -14.07 -32.85
CA ARG A 265 6.57 -14.98 -33.86
C ARG A 265 6.91 -16.40 -33.35
N GLY A 266 6.14 -16.89 -32.38
CA GLY A 266 6.39 -18.19 -31.75
C GLY A 266 7.49 -18.19 -30.67
N GLU A 267 8.14 -17.05 -30.45
CA GLU A 267 9.15 -16.83 -29.42
C GLU A 267 8.55 -16.12 -28.20
N THR A 268 9.02 -16.45 -27.00
CA THR A 268 8.61 -15.79 -25.77
C THR A 268 9.49 -14.57 -25.49
N TYR A 269 8.86 -13.47 -25.11
CA TYR A 269 9.51 -12.24 -24.66
C TYR A 269 8.91 -11.77 -23.33
N TYR A 270 9.72 -11.04 -22.55
CA TYR A 270 9.34 -10.50 -21.25
C TYR A 270 9.30 -8.99 -21.34
N TRP A 271 8.15 -8.39 -21.05
CA TRP A 271 7.89 -6.97 -21.22
C TRP A 271 7.74 -6.28 -19.87
N GLU A 272 8.56 -5.25 -19.66
CA GLU A 272 8.53 -4.37 -18.49
C GLU A 272 8.12 -2.94 -18.86
N HIS A 273 7.24 -2.33 -18.05
CA HIS A 273 6.90 -0.93 -18.11
C HIS A 273 7.58 -0.14 -16.98
N VAL A 274 8.55 0.68 -17.38
CA VAL A 274 9.43 1.42 -16.48
C VAL A 274 8.86 2.82 -16.23
N GLY A 275 8.05 2.94 -15.18
CA GLY A 275 7.14 4.07 -14.96
C GLY A 275 7.61 5.18 -14.02
N ARG A 276 8.64 4.92 -13.18
CA ARG A 276 8.98 5.75 -12.00
C ARG A 276 10.48 6.00 -11.83
N LEU A 277 11.18 6.27 -12.95
CA LEU A 277 12.63 6.51 -12.90
C LEU A 277 13.04 7.79 -12.17
N ASP A 278 12.10 8.69 -11.87
CA ASP A 278 12.28 9.86 -11.02
C ASP A 278 12.54 9.49 -9.56
N LEU A 279 12.08 8.32 -9.11
CA LEU A 279 12.33 7.79 -7.78
C LEU A 279 13.67 7.02 -7.76
N PRO A 280 14.66 7.44 -6.94
CA PRO A 280 15.98 6.82 -6.92
C PRO A 280 15.97 5.32 -6.59
N ASP A 281 15.13 4.89 -5.66
CA ASP A 281 15.06 3.48 -5.23
C ASP A 281 14.42 2.58 -6.31
N TYR A 282 13.38 3.09 -6.99
CA TYR A 282 12.78 2.38 -8.11
C TYR A 282 13.78 2.24 -9.26
N ARG A 283 14.54 3.29 -9.55
CA ARG A 283 15.60 3.26 -10.56
C ARG A 283 16.67 2.21 -10.21
N ALA A 284 17.14 2.18 -8.97
CA ALA A 284 18.13 1.21 -8.53
C ALA A 284 17.62 -0.24 -8.64
N HIS A 285 16.37 -0.47 -8.26
CA HIS A 285 15.74 -1.78 -8.41
C HIS A 285 15.57 -2.19 -9.89
N TRP A 286 15.16 -1.24 -10.73
CA TRP A 286 15.06 -1.46 -12.17
C TRP A 286 16.40 -1.83 -12.79
N GLU A 287 17.49 -1.15 -12.42
CA GLU A 287 18.84 -1.45 -12.92
C GLU A 287 19.30 -2.88 -12.54
N ILE A 288 18.92 -3.38 -11.37
CA ILE A 288 19.18 -4.77 -10.95
C ILE A 288 18.37 -5.74 -11.83
N LYS A 289 17.08 -5.46 -12.00
CA LYS A 289 16.16 -6.27 -12.80
C LYS A 289 16.59 -6.33 -14.27
N GLU A 290 16.99 -5.21 -14.85
CA GLU A 290 17.48 -5.10 -16.22
C GLU A 290 18.76 -5.92 -16.44
N LYS A 291 19.76 -5.78 -15.55
CA LYS A 291 20.99 -6.59 -15.60
C LYS A 291 20.70 -8.08 -15.44
N TRP A 292 19.71 -8.42 -14.62
CA TRP A 292 19.29 -9.79 -14.42
C TRP A 292 18.71 -10.40 -15.71
N TYR A 293 17.82 -9.68 -16.40
CA TYR A 293 17.31 -10.14 -17.70
C TYR A 293 18.42 -10.29 -18.73
N GLU A 294 19.35 -9.33 -18.84
CA GLU A 294 20.45 -9.39 -19.81
C GLU A 294 21.35 -10.62 -19.56
N LYS A 295 21.61 -10.92 -18.29
CA LYS A 295 22.43 -12.07 -17.89
C LYS A 295 21.72 -13.41 -18.17
N HIS A 296 20.42 -13.52 -17.92
CA HIS A 296 19.72 -14.81 -17.91
C HIS A 296 18.86 -15.07 -19.13
N PHE A 297 18.39 -14.02 -19.79
CA PHE A 297 17.49 -14.05 -20.95
C PHE A 297 17.93 -13.03 -22.02
N PRO A 298 19.18 -13.13 -22.52
CA PRO A 298 19.75 -12.14 -23.42
C PRO A 298 18.89 -11.98 -24.68
N GLY A 299 18.56 -10.74 -25.01
CA GLY A 299 17.74 -10.38 -26.18
C GLY A 299 16.25 -10.74 -26.06
N LYS A 300 15.75 -11.12 -24.88
CA LYS A 300 14.33 -11.44 -24.64
C LYS A 300 13.57 -10.39 -23.84
N LEU A 301 14.25 -9.39 -23.27
CA LEU A 301 13.64 -8.28 -22.55
C LEU A 301 13.15 -7.20 -23.53
N LEU A 302 11.89 -6.80 -23.37
CA LEU A 302 11.26 -5.66 -24.02
C LEU A 302 10.93 -4.62 -22.95
N THR A 303 11.22 -3.35 -23.23
CA THR A 303 11.00 -2.27 -22.26
C THR A 303 10.19 -1.15 -22.88
N THR A 304 9.33 -0.57 -22.06
CA THR A 304 8.68 0.71 -22.35
C THR A 304 8.90 1.66 -21.19
N PHE A 305 9.03 2.94 -21.46
CA PHE A 305 9.24 3.96 -20.43
C PHE A 305 8.03 4.89 -20.36
N GLU A 306 7.81 5.50 -19.20
CA GLU A 306 6.77 6.52 -19.05
C GLU A 306 6.99 7.67 -20.03
N GLY A 307 5.95 8.05 -20.77
CA GLY A 307 6.05 9.11 -21.76
C GLY A 307 4.79 9.24 -22.59
N LYS A 308 4.65 10.39 -23.28
CA LYS A 308 3.48 10.68 -24.13
C LYS A 308 3.37 9.75 -25.33
N ASP A 309 4.49 9.17 -25.75
CA ASP A 309 4.58 8.31 -26.94
C ASP A 309 4.51 6.80 -26.59
N LEU A 310 4.15 6.45 -25.35
CA LEU A 310 4.08 5.06 -24.87
C LEU A 310 3.35 4.13 -25.84
N SER A 311 2.18 4.55 -26.34
CA SER A 311 1.37 3.75 -27.26
C SER A 311 2.06 3.52 -28.61
N THR A 312 2.75 4.55 -29.13
CA THR A 312 3.50 4.47 -30.38
C THR A 312 4.70 3.52 -30.23
N TYR A 313 5.45 3.61 -29.14
CA TYR A 313 6.59 2.74 -28.88
C TYR A 313 6.16 1.28 -28.65
N ALA A 314 5.12 1.05 -27.84
CA ALA A 314 4.60 -0.29 -27.61
C ALA A 314 4.09 -0.93 -28.91
N MET A 315 3.38 -0.17 -29.75
CA MET A 315 2.94 -0.65 -31.06
C MET A 315 4.12 -0.92 -32.01
N GLY A 316 5.21 -0.16 -31.93
CA GLY A 316 6.45 -0.44 -32.67
C GLY A 316 7.04 -1.80 -32.29
N ILE A 317 7.17 -2.07 -30.99
CA ILE A 317 7.66 -3.36 -30.47
C ILE A 317 6.81 -4.53 -30.99
N ILE A 318 5.48 -4.40 -30.93
CA ILE A 318 4.56 -5.44 -31.41
C ILE A 318 4.77 -5.67 -32.91
N LYS A 319 4.82 -4.61 -33.72
CA LYS A 319 4.96 -4.72 -35.18
C LYS A 319 6.29 -5.31 -35.62
N ASP A 320 7.38 -4.93 -34.98
CA ASP A 320 8.72 -5.41 -35.31
C ASP A 320 8.83 -6.94 -35.10
N HIS A 321 7.98 -7.49 -34.23
CA HIS A 321 7.97 -8.89 -33.83
C HIS A 321 6.68 -9.65 -34.22
N LYS A 322 5.82 -9.07 -35.06
CA LYS A 322 4.59 -9.72 -35.56
C LYS A 322 4.86 -10.64 -36.75
#